data_AF-A0A6P0MDU3-F1
#
_entry.id   AF-A0A6P0MDU3-F1
#
_cell.length_a   1.000
_cell.length_b   1.000
_cell.length_c   1.000
_cell.angle_alpha   90.00
_cell.angle_beta   90.00
_cell.angle_gamma   90.00
#
_symmetry.space_group_name_H-M   'P 1'
#
loop_
_entity.id
_entity.type
_entity.pdbx_description
1 polymer ?
#
loop_
_entity_poly.entity_id
_entity_poly.type
_entity_poly.pdbx_seq_one_letter_code
_entity_poly.pdbx_strand_id
1 'polypeptide(L)' 'MTVATTPVETNPIVLRMPPALDMDDDQFFEFCQINRDLRIERTSEGEIIVMPPTGSGTGGRNFSLN' A
#
# COMPACT_ATOMS: atom_id res chain seq x y z
N MET A 1 22.72 -22.05 -3.56
CA MET A 1 22.78 -20.74 -4.24
C MET A 1 22.20 -19.73 -3.27
N THR A 2 23.04 -18.87 -2.69
CA THR A 2 22.60 -17.78 -1.80
C THR A 2 22.17 -16.61 -2.66
N VAL A 3 20.86 -16.39 -2.79
CA VAL A 3 20.33 -15.18 -3.42
C VAL A 3 20.54 -14.04 -2.44
N ALA A 4 21.36 -13.06 -2.82
CA ALA A 4 21.49 -11.82 -2.08
C ALA A 4 20.22 -11.00 -2.32
N THR A 5 19.29 -10.99 -1.36
CA THR A 5 18.16 -10.06 -1.34
C THR A 5 18.68 -8.69 -0.94
N THR A 6 18.91 -7.82 -1.93
CA THR A 6 19.04 -6.39 -1.66
C THR A 6 17.75 -5.90 -0.99
N PRO A 7 17.82 -5.21 0.17
CA PRO A 7 16.65 -4.57 0.75
C PRO A 7 16.13 -3.55 -0.27
N VAL A 8 14.93 -3.80 -0.79
CA VAL A 8 14.19 -2.74 -1.49
C VAL A 8 13.73 -1.79 -0.41
N GLU A 9 14.15 -0.52 -0.49
CA GLU A 9 13.65 0.56 0.36
C GLU A 9 12.13 0.65 0.17
N THR A 10 11.37 0.13 1.13
CA THR A 10 9.91 0.14 1.11
C THR A 10 9.41 1.42 1.77
N ASN A 11 9.59 2.55 1.07
CA ASN A 11 9.01 3.82 1.48
C ASN A 11 7.61 3.99 0.87
N PRO A 12 6.66 4.58 1.59
CA PRO A 12 5.34 4.89 1.05
C PRO A 12 5.44 5.91 -0.08
N ILE A 13 4.62 5.72 -1.10
CA ILE A 13 4.47 6.68 -2.20
C ILE A 13 3.26 7.55 -1.90
N VAL A 14 3.45 8.87 -1.91
CA VAL A 14 2.37 9.85 -1.75
C VAL A 14 2.01 10.41 -3.11
N LEU A 15 0.75 10.28 -3.50
CA LEU A 15 0.18 10.81 -4.73
C LEU A 15 -0.69 12.03 -4.39
N ARG A 16 -0.39 13.14 -5.05
CA ARG A 16 -1.15 14.38 -4.97
C ARG A 16 -1.94 14.54 -6.26
N MET A 17 -3.26 14.47 -6.14
CA MET A 17 -4.15 14.56 -7.29
C MET A 17 -4.58 16.02 -7.50
N PRO A 18 -4.75 16.47 -8.75
CA PRO A 18 -5.41 17.74 -9.02
C PRO A 18 -6.89 17.67 -8.59
N PRO A 19 -7.53 18.79 -8.23
CA PRO A 19 -8.93 18.81 -7.76
C PRO A 19 -9.93 18.19 -8.76
N ALA A 20 -9.61 18.21 -10.06
CA ALA A 20 -10.44 17.58 -11.10
C ALA A 20 -10.49 16.05 -11.01
N LEU A 21 -9.62 15.42 -10.22
CA LEU A 21 -9.55 13.99 -9.97
C LEU A 21 -9.86 13.64 -8.50
N ASP A 22 -10.44 14.58 -7.74
CA ASP A 22 -10.92 14.28 -6.40
C ASP A 22 -12.02 13.23 -6.48
N MET A 23 -11.89 12.22 -5.64
CA MET A 23 -12.83 11.11 -5.52
C MET A 23 -13.68 11.32 -4.27
N ASP A 24 -15.00 11.14 -4.40
CA ASP A 24 -15.84 10.95 -3.23
C ASP A 24 -15.55 9.60 -2.53
N ASP A 25 -16.26 9.32 -1.44
CA ASP A 25 -16.01 8.12 -0.64
C ASP A 25 -16.31 6.82 -1.41
N ASP A 26 -17.35 6.80 -2.25
CA ASP A 26 -17.74 5.63 -3.03
C ASP A 26 -16.75 5.38 -4.17
N GLN A 27 -16.34 6.43 -4.87
CA GLN A 27 -15.32 6.36 -5.92
C GLN A 27 -13.96 5.94 -5.36
N PHE A 28 -13.57 6.49 -4.20
CA PHE A 28 -12.32 6.09 -3.55
C PHE A 28 -12.38 4.62 -3.09
N PHE A 29 -13.55 4.18 -2.60
CA PHE A 29 -13.75 2.78 -2.28
C PHE A 29 -13.62 1.89 -3.51
N GLU A 30 -14.27 2.21 -4.63
CA GLU A 30 -14.13 1.47 -5.90
C GLU A 30 -12.68 1.44 -6.39
N PHE A 31 -11.97 2.57 -6.33
CA PHE A 31 -10.56 2.65 -6.65
C PHE A 31 -9.73 1.65 -5.82
N CYS A 32 -9.99 1.55 -4.51
CA CYS A 32 -9.36 0.55 -3.66
C CYS A 32 -9.79 -0.88 -4.02
N GLN A 33 -11.06 -1.10 -4.39
CA GLN A 33 -11.57 -2.40 -4.81
C GLN A 33 -11.00 -2.89 -6.14
N ILE A 34 -10.56 -2.00 -7.02
CA ILE A 34 -9.86 -2.36 -8.26
C ILE A 34 -8.40 -2.70 -7.96
N ASN A 35 -7.78 -1.99 -7.01
CA ASN A 35 -6.38 -2.13 -6.63
C ASN A 35 -6.21 -2.92 -5.32
N ARG A 36 -6.95 -4.04 -5.14
CA ARG A 36 -7.02 -4.77 -3.85
C ARG A 36 -5.69 -5.30 -3.33
N ASP A 37 -4.73 -5.51 -4.23
CA ASP A 37 -3.39 -6.01 -3.88
C ASP A 37 -2.52 -4.91 -3.25
N LEU A 38 -2.94 -3.64 -3.35
CA LEU A 38 -2.27 -2.50 -2.76
C LEU A 38 -2.94 -2.10 -1.44
N ARG A 39 -2.12 -1.70 -0.47
CA ARG A 39 -2.60 -1.00 0.72
C ARG A 39 -2.63 0.50 0.41
N ILE A 40 -3.85 1.01 0.23
CA ILE A 40 -4.12 2.40 -0.16
C ILE A 40 -4.81 3.11 1.00
N GLU A 41 -4.33 4.29 1.36
CA GLU A 41 -4.88 5.15 2.41
C GLU A 41 -5.12 6.57 1.85
N ARG A 42 -6.15 7.28 2.33
CA ARG A 42 -6.40 8.69 1.98
C ARG A 42 -6.31 9.55 3.24
N THR A 43 -5.50 10.60 3.20
CA THR A 43 -5.36 11.54 4.33
C THR A 43 -6.55 12.50 4.39
N SER A 44 -6.69 13.23 5.50
CA SER A 44 -7.69 14.30 5.63
C SER A 44 -7.48 15.46 4.65
N GLU A 45 -6.27 15.60 4.09
CA GLU A 45 -5.93 16.61 3.09
C GLU A 45 -6.18 16.11 1.65
N GLY A 46 -6.67 14.88 1.47
CA GLY A 46 -6.94 14.28 0.17
C GLY A 46 -5.73 13.63 -0.51
N GLU A 47 -4.58 13.55 0.16
CA GLU A 47 -3.42 12.84 -0.38
C GLU A 47 -3.65 11.32 -0.35
N ILE A 48 -3.23 10.62 -1.41
CA ILE A 48 -3.33 9.17 -1.50
C ILE A 48 -1.97 8.56 -1.18
N ILE A 49 -1.93 7.68 -0.18
CA ILE A 49 -0.72 6.99 0.24
C ILE A 49 -0.82 5.53 -0.23
N VAL A 50 0.15 5.10 -1.03
CA VAL A 50 0.32 3.69 -1.40
C VAL A 50 1.44 3.12 -0.56
N MET A 51 1.06 2.24 0.36
CA MET A 51 2.01 1.53 1.21
C MET A 51 2.61 0.36 0.42
N PRO A 52 3.94 0.15 0.50
CA PRO A 52 4.57 -1.02 -0.09
C PRO A 52 4.02 -2.31 0.54
N PRO A 53 4.04 -3.44 -0.20
CA PRO A 53 3.52 -4.70 0.31
C PRO A 53 4.28 -5.11 1.58
N THR A 54 3.55 -5.29 2.67
CA THR A 54 4.09 -5.87 3.91
C THR A 54 4.27 -7.37 3.70
N GLY A 55 5.34 -7.81 3.01
CA GLY A 55 5.49 -9.25 2.82
C GLY A 55 6.49 -9.84 1.83
N SER A 56 7.52 -9.13 1.35
CA SER A 56 8.56 -9.80 0.55
C SER A 56 9.67 -10.49 1.40
N GLY A 57 9.63 -10.37 2.73
CA GLY A 57 10.70 -10.86 3.61
C GLY A 57 10.37 -11.96 4.62
N THR A 58 9.09 -12.26 4.91
CA THR A 58 8.75 -13.09 6.09
C THR A 58 7.61 -14.09 5.85
N GLY A 59 7.77 -14.93 4.83
CA GLY A 59 7.07 -16.23 4.75
C GLY A 59 7.61 -17.27 5.74
N GLY A 60 7.94 -16.86 6.97
CA GLY A 60 8.62 -17.69 7.96
C GLY A 60 8.21 -17.33 9.38
N ARG A 61 7.24 -18.08 9.90
CA ARG A 61 6.87 -18.23 11.32
C ARG A 61 6.11 -17.05 11.95
N ASN A 62 4.78 -17.18 11.98
CA ASN A 62 3.98 -16.78 13.14
C ASN A 62 3.04 -17.93 13.50
N PHE A 63 3.63 -19.03 14.00
CA PHE A 63 2.90 -20.08 14.70
C PHE A 63 3.40 -20.10 16.13
N SER A 64 2.93 -19.16 16.94
CA SER A 64 3.00 -19.17 18.41
C SER A 64 1.96 -18.18 18.92
N LEU A 65 0.69 -18.59 18.89
CA LEU A 65 -0.28 -18.09 19.85
C LEU A 65 -0.36 -19.18 20.93
N ASN A 66 0.03 -18.82 22.14
CA ASN A 66 -0.06 -19.65 23.35
C ASN A 66 -1.51 -20.06 23.63
#